data_AF-A0A3B8JSZ8-F1
#
_entry.id   AF-A0A3B8JSZ8-F1
#
_cell.length_a   1.000
_cell.length_b   1.000
_cell.length_c   1.000
_cell.angle_alpha   90.00
_cell.angle_beta   90.00
_cell.angle_gamma   90.00
#
_symmetry.space_group_name_H-M   'P 1'
#
loop_
_entity.id
_entity.type
_entity.pdbx_description
1 polymer ?
#
loop_
_entity_poly.entity_id
_entity_poly.type
_entity_poly.pdbx_seq_one_letter_code
_entity_poly.pdbx_strand_id
1 'polypeptide(L)'
;MKVKALVKTLIVCIILSSVAACTNKTDQQSSPNNSTSAASSPSTASSPSPETSAKATKIKVTAKEMAFQLSSTTAPAGTVEFVVKNLGKESHEFVVLKNNLSDKKLPLKSDSLDEDAKGFKNMGEIGDNKLKSGATETLRVNLTPGRYLLVCNLPGHFKAGMKAEFTVK
;
A
#
# COMPACT_ATOMS: atom_id res chain seq x y z
N MET A 1 21.83 -42.04 -2.41
CA MET A 1 23.03 -41.78 -1.58
C MET A 1 22.68 -40.66 -0.62
N LYS A 2 22.83 -40.90 0.69
CA LYS A 2 22.43 -40.00 1.78
C LYS A 2 23.65 -39.14 2.12
N VAL A 3 23.50 -37.81 2.14
CA VAL A 3 24.49 -36.95 2.81
C VAL A 3 23.72 -36.02 3.75
N LYS A 4 23.71 -36.40 5.03
CA LYS A 4 23.30 -35.56 6.16
C LYS A 4 24.47 -34.64 6.46
N ALA A 5 24.28 -33.33 6.41
CA ALA A 5 25.20 -32.37 7.02
C ALA A 5 24.50 -31.75 8.23
N LEU A 6 25.05 -32.11 9.39
CA LEU A 6 24.70 -31.68 10.73
C LEU A 6 25.54 -30.44 11.04
N VAL A 7 24.92 -29.30 11.33
CA VAL A 7 25.62 -28.16 11.94
C VAL A 7 24.91 -27.82 13.25
N LYS A 8 25.52 -28.29 14.34
CA LYS A 8 25.29 -27.84 15.71
C LYS A 8 26.26 -26.69 15.97
N THR A 9 25.75 -25.52 16.34
CA THR A 9 26.53 -24.59 17.17
C THR A 9 25.61 -24.00 18.23
N LEU A 10 26.13 -23.99 19.45
CA LEU A 10 25.51 -23.76 20.74
C LEU A 10 26.26 -22.58 21.42
N ILE A 11 25.59 -21.88 22.35
CA ILE A 11 26.12 -20.93 23.38
C ILE A 11 26.49 -19.54 22.81
N VAL A 12 26.14 -18.35 23.36
CA VAL A 12 26.32 -17.72 24.70
C VAL A 12 25.38 -16.48 24.77
N CYS A 13 24.41 -16.38 25.70
CA CYS A 13 24.42 -15.81 27.07
C CYS A 13 24.53 -14.27 27.22
N ILE A 14 23.44 -13.69 27.78
CA ILE A 14 23.33 -12.70 28.87
C ILE A 14 23.77 -11.25 28.60
N ILE A 15 22.83 -10.29 28.72
CA ILE A 15 22.88 -9.24 29.77
C ILE A 15 21.53 -8.54 30.02
N LEU A 16 21.22 -8.44 31.31
CA LEU A 16 20.12 -7.74 31.98
C LEU A 16 20.19 -6.21 31.76
N SER A 17 19.04 -5.55 31.81
CA SER A 17 18.96 -4.11 32.12
C SER A 17 17.77 -3.83 33.01
N SER A 18 18.06 -3.16 34.11
CA SER A 18 17.25 -2.99 35.31
C SER A 18 16.26 -1.82 35.22
N VAL A 19 15.24 -1.92 36.08
CA VAL A 19 14.18 -0.96 36.42
C VAL A 19 14.69 0.40 36.93
N ALA A 20 13.92 1.46 36.67
CA ALA A 20 13.74 2.59 37.58
C ALA A 20 12.44 3.35 37.24
N ALA A 21 11.48 3.29 38.17
CA ALA A 21 10.31 4.15 38.21
C ALA A 21 10.67 5.52 38.79
N CYS A 22 10.01 6.60 38.34
CA CYS A 22 9.73 7.78 39.16
C CYS A 22 8.45 8.47 38.64
N THR A 23 7.51 8.55 39.57
CA THR A 23 6.28 9.36 39.65
C THR A 23 6.56 10.86 39.51
N ASN A 24 5.56 11.65 39.10
CA ASN A 24 5.27 12.95 39.71
C ASN A 24 3.75 13.26 39.63
N LYS A 25 3.13 13.29 40.80
CA LYS A 25 1.93 14.06 41.22
C LYS A 25 2.35 15.55 41.21
N THR A 26 1.51 16.59 41.07
CA THR A 26 0.39 16.99 41.94
C THR A 26 -0.31 18.26 41.37
N ASP A 27 -1.60 18.41 41.70
CA ASP A 27 -2.45 19.61 41.91
C ASP A 27 -2.73 20.59 40.74
N GLN A 28 -3.97 20.84 40.27
CA GLN A 28 -5.18 21.45 40.89
C GLN A 28 -4.93 22.83 41.53
N GLN A 29 -5.44 23.90 40.90
CA GLN A 29 -6.16 24.99 41.57
C GLN A 29 -6.83 25.93 40.53
N SER A 30 -8.08 26.26 40.81
CA SER A 30 -9.06 26.94 39.95
C SER A 30 -9.12 28.47 40.12
N SER A 31 -9.59 29.15 39.04
CA SER A 31 -10.49 30.34 38.98
C SER A 31 -10.00 31.71 39.51
N PRO A 32 -10.67 32.87 39.22
CA PRO A 32 -11.94 33.11 38.51
C PRO A 32 -11.97 34.28 37.48
N ASN A 33 -13.14 34.46 36.83
CA ASN A 33 -13.93 35.71 36.75
C ASN A 33 -14.31 36.24 35.34
N ASN A 34 -15.54 35.86 34.95
CA ASN A 34 -16.70 36.67 34.55
C ASN A 34 -16.59 37.89 33.59
N SER A 35 -17.60 37.91 32.71
CA SER A 35 -18.39 39.05 32.19
C SER A 35 -18.08 39.73 30.84
N THR A 36 -19.00 39.44 29.90
CA THR A 36 -19.83 40.40 29.14
C THR A 36 -19.27 41.03 27.85
N SER A 37 -19.76 40.56 26.69
CA SER A 37 -20.69 41.29 25.82
C SER A 37 -20.77 40.70 24.41
N ALA A 38 -22.00 40.64 23.90
CA ALA A 38 -22.37 40.14 22.59
C ALA A 38 -21.93 41.06 21.44
N ALA A 39 -21.62 40.45 20.30
CA ALA A 39 -21.78 41.09 18.99
C ALA A 39 -22.12 40.00 17.95
N SER A 40 -23.36 40.03 17.49
CA SER A 40 -23.92 39.17 16.45
C SER A 40 -23.25 39.44 15.11
N SER A 41 -22.84 38.38 14.40
CA SER A 41 -22.58 38.42 12.96
C SER A 41 -23.31 37.25 12.30
N PRO A 42 -24.01 37.48 11.17
CA PRO A 42 -24.68 36.41 10.45
C PRO A 42 -23.62 35.56 9.73
N SER A 43 -23.25 34.43 10.33
CA SER A 43 -22.55 33.37 9.59
C SER A 43 -23.54 32.79 8.58
N THR A 44 -23.36 33.16 7.31
CA THR A 44 -23.88 32.38 6.18
C THR A 44 -23.50 30.93 6.40
N ALA A 45 -24.52 30.11 6.68
CA ALA A 45 -24.38 28.66 6.79
C ALA A 45 -23.86 28.13 5.44
N SER A 46 -22.56 27.86 5.37
CA SER A 46 -22.05 26.90 4.42
C SER A 46 -22.60 25.56 4.85
N SER A 47 -23.66 25.14 4.18
CA SER A 47 -24.25 23.82 4.33
C SER A 47 -23.12 22.79 4.25
N PRO A 48 -22.90 21.93 5.27
CA PRO A 48 -22.03 20.79 5.09
C PRO A 48 -22.74 19.89 4.06
N SER A 49 -22.27 19.94 2.82
CA SER A 49 -22.60 18.91 1.85
C SER A 49 -22.16 17.59 2.47
N PRO A 50 -23.04 16.58 2.63
CA PRO A 50 -22.60 15.28 3.07
C PRO A 50 -21.69 14.73 1.97
N GLU A 51 -20.38 14.88 2.15
CA GLU A 51 -19.40 14.08 1.42
C GLU A 51 -19.67 12.63 1.84
N THR A 52 -20.55 11.99 1.08
CA THR A 52 -20.73 10.55 1.10
C THR A 52 -19.38 9.98 0.74
N SER A 53 -18.57 9.64 1.74
CA SER A 53 -17.29 9.00 1.56
C SER A 53 -17.56 7.71 0.81
N ALA A 54 -17.34 7.74 -0.50
CA ALA A 54 -17.64 6.62 -1.38
C ALA A 54 -16.86 5.41 -0.85
N LYS A 55 -17.58 4.36 -0.46
CA LYS A 55 -17.00 3.18 0.17
C LYS A 55 -15.97 2.57 -0.77
N ALA A 56 -14.71 2.53 -0.34
CA ALA A 56 -13.62 1.99 -1.16
C ALA A 56 -13.86 0.51 -1.50
N THR A 57 -13.66 0.16 -2.78
CA THR A 57 -13.67 -1.24 -3.22
C THR A 57 -12.35 -1.90 -2.83
N LYS A 58 -12.40 -2.98 -2.04
CA LYS A 58 -11.19 -3.69 -1.60
C LYS A 58 -10.86 -4.86 -2.53
N ILE A 59 -9.62 -4.89 -3.01
CA ILE A 59 -9.05 -5.98 -3.81
C ILE A 59 -7.89 -6.56 -3.02
N LYS A 60 -7.98 -7.85 -2.64
CA LYS A 60 -6.84 -8.54 -2.02
C LYS A 60 -5.91 -8.99 -3.13
N VAL A 61 -4.62 -8.76 -2.94
CA VAL A 61 -3.56 -9.18 -3.85
C VAL A 61 -2.57 -10.02 -3.07
N THR A 62 -2.33 -11.23 -3.52
CA THR A 62 -1.25 -12.08 -3.00
C THR A 62 -0.10 -12.03 -3.99
N ALA A 63 1.05 -11.52 -3.55
CA ALA A 63 2.30 -11.66 -4.27
C ALA A 63 2.97 -12.97 -3.84
N LYS A 64 3.32 -13.82 -4.79
CA LYS A 64 3.95 -15.11 -4.51
C LYS A 64 4.96 -15.45 -5.60
N GLU A 65 6.21 -15.60 -5.20
CA GLU A 65 7.34 -15.83 -6.11
C GLU A 65 7.38 -14.81 -7.27
N MET A 66 6.89 -15.13 -8.46
CA MET A 66 6.92 -14.23 -9.63
C MET A 66 5.52 -13.91 -10.16
N ALA A 67 4.49 -13.97 -9.31
CA ALA A 67 3.10 -13.78 -9.72
C ALA A 67 2.29 -12.95 -8.71
N PHE A 68 1.28 -12.27 -9.25
CA PHE A 68 0.19 -11.71 -8.45
C PHE A 68 -1.07 -12.55 -8.61
N GLN A 69 -1.76 -12.78 -7.49
CA GLN A 69 -3.06 -13.43 -7.47
C GLN A 69 -4.07 -12.46 -6.84
N LEU A 70 -5.06 -12.07 -7.64
CA LEU A 70 -6.07 -11.08 -7.26
C LEU A 70 -7.34 -11.77 -6.81
N SER A 71 -8.01 -11.23 -5.78
CA SER A 71 -9.35 -11.68 -5.40
C SER A 71 -10.43 -11.33 -6.43
N SER A 72 -10.19 -10.30 -7.24
CA SER A 72 -11.01 -9.93 -8.39
C SER A 72 -10.15 -9.17 -9.38
N THR A 73 -10.31 -9.45 -10.67
CA THR A 73 -9.66 -8.73 -11.78
C THR A 73 -10.45 -7.50 -12.23
N THR A 74 -11.58 -7.21 -11.58
CA THR A 74 -12.43 -6.06 -11.91
C THR A 74 -12.95 -5.32 -10.69
N ALA A 75 -13.22 -4.02 -10.85
CA ALA A 75 -13.86 -3.16 -9.85
C ALA A 75 -14.72 -2.08 -10.54
N PRO A 76 -15.71 -1.50 -9.84
CA PRO A 76 -16.34 -0.26 -10.30
C PRO A 76 -15.36 0.91 -10.24
N ALA A 77 -15.62 1.94 -11.05
CA ALA A 77 -14.92 3.21 -10.95
C ALA A 77 -15.00 3.85 -9.55
N GLY A 78 -13.93 4.56 -9.18
CA GLY A 78 -13.79 5.25 -7.90
C GLY A 78 -12.60 4.75 -7.10
N THR A 79 -12.69 4.88 -5.77
CA THR A 79 -11.59 4.50 -4.87
C THR A 79 -11.46 2.99 -4.75
N VAL A 80 -10.29 2.48 -5.14
CA VAL A 80 -9.90 1.07 -5.01
C VAL A 80 -8.76 0.95 -4.00
N GLU A 81 -8.91 0.01 -3.07
CA GLU A 81 -7.93 -0.33 -2.03
C GLU A 81 -7.34 -1.71 -2.34
N PHE A 82 -6.10 -1.73 -2.83
CA PHE A 82 -5.33 -2.95 -3.01
C PHE A 82 -4.65 -3.31 -1.69
N VAL A 83 -5.09 -4.41 -1.07
CA VAL A 83 -4.45 -4.98 0.11
C VAL A 83 -3.50 -6.06 -0.36
N VAL A 84 -2.21 -5.72 -0.42
CA VAL A 84 -1.16 -6.55 -1.02
C VAL A 84 -0.41 -7.28 0.06
N LYS A 85 -0.46 -8.62 0.05
CA LYS A 85 0.31 -9.47 0.95
C LYS A 85 1.38 -10.22 0.17
N ASN A 86 2.61 -10.12 0.62
CA ASN A 86 3.70 -10.93 0.09
C ASN A 86 3.80 -12.25 0.86
N LEU A 87 3.47 -13.35 0.19
CA LEU A 87 3.65 -14.72 0.69
C LEU A 87 4.88 -15.42 0.08
N GLY A 88 5.55 -14.77 -0.87
CA GLY A 88 6.81 -15.22 -1.43
C GLY A 88 7.99 -14.98 -0.50
N LYS A 89 9.14 -15.55 -0.87
CA LYS A 89 10.42 -15.35 -0.17
C LYS A 89 11.15 -14.10 -0.64
N GLU A 90 10.91 -13.69 -1.88
CA GLU A 90 11.52 -12.50 -2.48
C GLU A 90 10.80 -11.23 -2.06
N SER A 91 11.49 -10.09 -2.09
CA SER A 91 10.83 -8.79 -1.97
C SER A 91 10.13 -8.44 -3.27
N HIS A 92 9.00 -7.74 -3.18
CA HIS A 92 8.18 -7.39 -4.33
C HIS A 92 7.84 -5.92 -4.33
N GLU A 93 7.69 -5.36 -5.51
CA GLU A 93 7.06 -4.06 -5.72
C GLU A 93 5.63 -4.29 -6.23
N PHE A 94 4.74 -3.33 -6.05
CA PHE A 94 3.41 -3.33 -6.64
C PHE A 94 3.07 -1.96 -7.21
N VAL A 95 3.07 -1.83 -8.53
CA VAL A 95 2.73 -0.60 -9.25
C VAL A 95 1.41 -0.78 -9.99
N VAL A 96 0.57 0.25 -9.97
CA VAL A 96 -0.71 0.30 -10.70
C VAL A 96 -0.58 1.28 -11.88
N LEU A 97 -0.53 0.76 -13.10
CA LEU A 97 -0.42 1.58 -14.31
C LEU A 97 -1.75 1.57 -15.08
N LYS A 98 -2.33 2.74 -15.36
CA LYS A 98 -3.42 2.83 -16.35
C LYS A 98 -2.83 2.55 -17.73
N ASN A 99 -3.43 1.61 -18.46
CA ASN A 99 -2.96 1.16 -19.76
C ASN A 99 -3.91 1.60 -20.87
N ASN A 100 -3.45 2.54 -21.70
CA ASN A 100 -4.20 3.07 -22.84
C ASN A 100 -3.70 2.54 -24.19
N LEU A 101 -2.92 1.45 -24.18
CA LEU A 101 -2.42 0.78 -25.38
C LEU A 101 -3.45 -0.25 -25.84
N SER A 102 -4.02 -0.05 -27.02
CA SER A 102 -4.99 -0.95 -27.67
C SER A 102 -4.25 -2.03 -28.44
N ASP A 103 -3.79 -3.09 -27.76
CA ASP A 103 -3.17 -4.27 -28.39
C ASP A 103 -1.71 -4.10 -28.86
N LYS A 104 -1.06 -2.98 -28.48
CA LYS A 104 0.39 -2.84 -28.66
C LYS A 104 1.14 -3.70 -27.64
N LYS A 105 2.24 -4.31 -28.10
CA LYS A 105 3.24 -4.94 -27.23
C LYS A 105 3.64 -3.94 -26.14
N LEU A 106 3.68 -4.41 -24.89
CA LEU A 106 4.09 -3.58 -23.75
C LEU A 106 5.49 -3.00 -24.05
N PRO A 107 5.68 -1.68 -23.91
CA PRO A 107 6.97 -1.04 -24.14
C PRO A 107 7.95 -1.47 -23.04
N LEU A 108 9.13 -1.94 -23.44
CA LEU A 108 10.16 -2.44 -22.53
C LEU A 108 11.42 -1.60 -22.64
N LYS A 109 12.06 -1.35 -21.50
CA LYS A 109 13.45 -0.88 -21.39
C LYS A 109 14.29 -2.08 -20.95
N SER A 110 14.97 -2.71 -21.92
CA SER A 110 15.66 -4.00 -21.74
C SER A 110 14.69 -5.11 -21.30
N ASP A 111 14.80 -5.58 -20.06
CA ASP A 111 13.99 -6.67 -19.50
C ASP A 111 12.88 -6.18 -18.55
N SER A 112 12.81 -4.87 -18.32
CA SER A 112 11.80 -4.22 -17.48
C SER A 112 10.76 -3.51 -18.32
N LEU A 113 9.56 -3.33 -17.76
CA LEU A 113 8.54 -2.48 -18.35
C LEU A 113 9.03 -1.03 -18.35
N ASP A 114 8.84 -0.32 -19.46
CA ASP A 114 9.02 1.12 -19.49
C ASP A 114 7.77 1.80 -18.92
N GLU A 115 7.80 2.08 -17.63
CA GLU A 115 6.67 2.67 -16.89
C GLU A 115 6.37 4.12 -17.32
N ASP A 116 7.35 4.80 -17.91
CA ASP A 116 7.24 6.17 -18.43
C ASP A 116 6.77 6.21 -19.88
N ALA A 117 6.62 5.05 -20.53
CA ALA A 117 6.25 5.00 -21.93
C ALA A 117 4.89 5.63 -22.16
N LYS A 118 4.77 6.34 -23.31
CA LYS A 118 3.50 6.91 -23.75
C LYS A 118 2.42 5.82 -23.79
N GLY A 119 1.29 6.11 -23.15
CA GLY A 119 0.18 5.17 -23.02
C GLY A 119 0.05 4.54 -21.64
N PHE A 120 1.06 4.73 -20.76
CA PHE A 120 0.92 4.47 -19.33
C PHE A 120 0.69 5.75 -18.53
N LYS A 121 0.02 5.57 -17.40
CA LYS A 121 -0.04 6.54 -16.31
C LYS A 121 0.09 5.79 -15.00
N ASN A 122 1.14 6.08 -14.22
CA ASN A 122 1.29 5.54 -12.87
C ASN A 122 0.21 6.15 -11.95
N MET A 123 -0.57 5.27 -11.32
CA MET A 123 -1.65 5.63 -10.39
C MET A 123 -1.21 5.54 -8.93
N GLY A 124 -0.09 4.87 -8.64
CA GLY A 124 0.45 4.66 -7.31
C GLY A 124 1.19 3.32 -7.22
N GLU A 125 2.04 3.21 -6.19
CA GLU A 125 2.90 2.06 -5.98
C GLU A 125 3.15 1.74 -4.50
N ILE A 126 3.61 0.52 -4.25
CA ILE A 126 4.24 0.07 -3.01
C ILE A 126 5.63 -0.44 -3.37
N GLY A 127 6.66 0.21 -2.83
CA GLY A 127 8.06 -0.18 -3.06
C GLY A 127 8.47 -1.49 -2.37
N ASP A 128 9.53 -2.10 -2.89
CA ASP A 128 10.16 -3.34 -2.42
C ASP A 128 10.60 -3.30 -0.95
N ASN A 129 11.04 -2.13 -0.50
CA ASN A 129 11.43 -1.90 0.88
C ASN A 129 10.29 -2.10 1.89
N LYS A 130 9.03 -1.97 1.46
CA LYS A 130 7.82 -2.17 2.29
C LYS A 130 7.24 -3.56 2.11
N LEU A 131 7.23 -4.08 0.88
CA LEU A 131 6.56 -5.33 0.55
C LEU A 131 7.56 -6.52 0.54
N LYS A 132 8.28 -6.66 1.66
CA LYS A 132 9.18 -7.78 1.98
C LYS A 132 8.39 -9.08 2.23
N SER A 133 9.08 -10.22 2.26
CA SER A 133 8.47 -11.52 2.61
C SER A 133 7.66 -11.43 3.91
N GLY A 134 6.39 -11.82 3.85
CA GLY A 134 5.45 -11.80 4.98
C GLY A 134 4.76 -10.46 5.22
N ALA A 135 5.18 -9.38 4.57
CA ALA A 135 4.59 -8.05 4.73
C ALA A 135 3.18 -7.98 4.12
N THR A 136 2.36 -7.09 4.67
CA THR A 136 1.07 -6.70 4.09
C THR A 136 0.98 -5.20 4.05
N GLU A 137 0.82 -4.66 2.85
CA GLU A 137 0.74 -3.22 2.59
C GLU A 137 -0.58 -2.88 1.90
N THR A 138 -0.99 -1.63 1.96
CA THR A 138 -2.25 -1.19 1.36
C THR A 138 -2.02 0.04 0.48
N LEU A 139 -2.42 -0.06 -0.78
CA LEU A 139 -2.41 1.03 -1.74
C LEU A 139 -3.85 1.45 -2.04
N ARG A 140 -4.18 2.72 -1.77
CA ARG A 140 -5.46 3.33 -2.14
C ARG A 140 -5.27 4.26 -3.32
N VAL A 141 -6.03 4.03 -4.39
CA VAL A 141 -5.97 4.80 -5.62
C VAL A 141 -7.38 5.09 -6.14
N ASN A 142 -7.59 6.27 -6.73
CA ASN A 142 -8.84 6.59 -7.39
C ASN A 142 -8.72 6.24 -8.88
N LEU A 143 -9.52 5.27 -9.34
CA LEU A 143 -9.43 4.72 -10.68
C LEU A 143 -10.67 5.07 -11.50
N THR A 144 -10.44 5.58 -12.71
CA THR A 144 -11.48 5.78 -13.72
C THR A 144 -11.70 4.52 -14.54
N PRO A 145 -12.83 4.36 -15.26
CA PRO A 145 -13.02 3.23 -16.16
C PRO A 145 -11.85 3.03 -17.13
N GLY A 146 -11.51 1.77 -17.41
CA GLY A 146 -10.44 1.39 -18.35
C GLY A 146 -9.59 0.22 -17.88
N ARG A 147 -8.53 -0.05 -18.64
CA ARG A 147 -7.58 -1.13 -18.38
C ARG A 147 -6.42 -0.63 -17.54
N TYR A 148 -5.94 -1.51 -16.67
CA TYR A 148 -4.79 -1.29 -15.80
C TYR A 148 -3.87 -2.51 -15.87
N LEU A 149 -2.57 -2.24 -15.76
CA LEU A 149 -1.55 -3.25 -15.59
C LEU A 149 -0.99 -3.11 -14.18
N LEU A 150 -1.11 -4.18 -13.41
CA LEU A 150 -0.48 -4.33 -12.10
C LEU A 150 0.87 -5.00 -12.31
N VAL A 151 1.95 -4.43 -11.78
CA VAL A 151 3.30 -4.87 -12.13
C VAL A 151 4.26 -4.81 -10.93
N CYS A 152 5.22 -5.73 -10.92
CA CYS A 152 6.46 -5.61 -10.17
C CYS A 152 7.59 -5.42 -11.20
N ASN A 153 8.26 -4.28 -11.19
CA ASN A 153 9.25 -3.94 -12.20
C ASN A 153 10.71 -4.18 -11.77
N LEU A 154 10.89 -4.80 -10.60
CA LEU A 154 12.19 -5.23 -10.10
C LEU A 154 12.94 -6.09 -11.14
N PRO A 155 14.29 -5.99 -11.20
CA PRO A 155 15.09 -6.70 -12.21
C PRO A 155 14.74 -8.19 -12.31
N GLY A 156 14.28 -8.61 -13.49
CA GLY A 156 13.90 -9.99 -13.79
C GLY A 156 12.47 -10.39 -13.41
N HIS A 157 11.79 -9.68 -12.51
CA HIS A 157 10.44 -10.03 -12.03
C HIS A 157 9.39 -9.84 -13.14
N PHE A 158 9.40 -8.69 -13.81
CA PHE A 158 8.49 -8.43 -14.93
C PHE A 158 8.68 -9.45 -16.07
N LYS A 159 9.94 -9.72 -16.43
CA LYS A 159 10.30 -10.71 -17.46
C LYS A 159 9.84 -12.13 -17.10
N ALA A 160 9.90 -12.49 -15.82
CA ALA A 160 9.38 -13.76 -15.29
C ALA A 160 7.84 -13.83 -15.30
N GLY A 161 7.15 -12.75 -15.67
CA GLY A 161 5.70 -12.69 -15.81
C GLY A 161 4.98 -12.07 -14.62
N MET A 162 5.69 -11.34 -13.73
CA MET A 162 5.11 -10.73 -12.53
C MET A 162 4.26 -9.49 -12.85
N LYS A 163 3.13 -9.74 -13.49
CA LYS A 163 2.13 -8.75 -13.89
C LYS A 163 0.72 -9.36 -13.81
N ALA A 164 -0.29 -8.50 -13.68
CA ALA A 164 -1.68 -8.89 -13.78
C ALA A 164 -2.50 -7.80 -14.46
N GLU A 165 -3.49 -8.18 -15.26
CA GLU A 165 -4.44 -7.25 -15.85
C GLU A 165 -5.59 -6.98 -14.89
N PHE A 166 -6.02 -5.72 -14.83
CA PHE A 166 -7.13 -5.27 -14.00
C PHE A 166 -8.01 -4.31 -14.78
N THR A 167 -9.33 -4.48 -14.70
CA THR A 167 -10.28 -3.64 -15.44
C THR A 167 -11.22 -2.90 -14.49
N VAL A 168 -11.31 -1.59 -14.66
CA VAL A 168 -12.29 -0.77 -13.97
C VAL A 168 -13.44 -0.50 -14.91
N LYS A 169 -14.66 -0.77 -14.45
CA LYS A 169 -15.92 -0.62 -15.20
C LYS A 169 -16.71 0.58 -14.72
#